data_AF-A0A5Q0M178-F1
#
_entry.id   AF-A0A5Q0M178-F1
#
_cell.length_a   1.000
_cell.length_b   1.000
_cell.length_c   1.000
_cell.angle_alpha   90.00
_cell.angle_beta   90.00
_cell.angle_gamma   90.00
#
_symmetry.space_group_name_H-M   'P 1'
#
loop_
_entity.id
_entity.type
_entity.pdbx_description
1 polymer ?
#
loop_
_entity_poly.entity_id
_entity_poly.type
_entity_poly.pdbx_seq_one_letter_code
_entity_poly.pdbx_strand_id
1 'polypeptide(L)'
;MTSDPLSPLDDLAIAAIGYSPSDEEIEAASQPPYPTPAAFVPFQEAVRAALHARVARGPDPFCTTRLYEPAARFSVRAPYDANSHLGFNVSDAICILLAGGLIPVATAQRAIRASASKLVQGFLQRATVYRLLADGDLSVAMEAAASPNFDQEQWVGWRAIGEYHAARADAFAFLSLWPKYEARQEREWVDNMRRQLVDAVSRTYGWRDALALTRDKRIGVKGHVHGMAYLALRPLTEKTTVSELNQLLGTASELVQFDALNDLARLKLLVDALRASTPRAPADDPPGLDAVLSRIIAVDPTASKQQSQQRDWLLMDCWPLIGNATTLKRVRTAIRAPLYKRKLSMLAKDAAPAVPIGEKAIGA
;
A
#
# COMPACT_ATOMS: atom_id res chain seq x y z
N MET A 1 -36.02 16.38 17.22
CA MET A 1 -34.73 15.70 16.99
C MET A 1 -34.24 15.24 18.36
N THR A 2 -34.56 14.02 18.74
CA THR A 2 -34.06 13.37 19.96
C THR A 2 -32.61 12.98 19.71
N SER A 3 -31.69 13.52 20.52
CA SER A 3 -30.28 13.15 20.49
C SER A 3 -30.15 11.67 20.88
N ASP A 4 -29.63 10.84 19.98
CA ASP A 4 -29.19 9.50 20.36
C ASP A 4 -28.20 9.59 21.54
N PRO A 5 -28.29 8.69 22.53
CA PRO A 5 -27.32 8.65 23.61
C PRO A 5 -25.93 8.39 23.03
N LEU A 6 -25.00 9.29 23.35
CA LEU A 6 -23.62 9.19 22.88
C LEU A 6 -22.99 7.89 23.37
N SER A 7 -22.32 7.19 22.46
CA SER A 7 -21.48 6.05 22.83
C SER A 7 -20.43 6.52 23.85
N PRO A 8 -20.07 5.71 24.88
CA PRO A 8 -19.01 6.07 25.82
C PRO A 8 -17.69 6.49 25.16
N LEU A 9 -17.42 6.00 23.94
CA LEU A 9 -16.26 6.37 23.16
C LEU A 9 -16.32 7.80 22.61
N ASP A 10 -17.51 8.32 22.31
CA ASP A 10 -17.73 9.65 21.78
C ASP A 10 -17.37 10.72 22.81
N ASP A 11 -17.80 10.52 24.06
CA ASP A 11 -17.52 11.43 25.17
C ASP A 11 -16.03 11.44 25.50
N LEU A 12 -15.39 10.27 25.50
CA LEU A 12 -13.94 10.15 25.68
C LEU A 12 -13.15 10.85 24.56
N ALA A 13 -13.60 10.75 23.30
CA ALA A 13 -12.96 11.42 22.18
C ALA A 13 -13.05 12.96 22.30
N ILE A 14 -14.22 13.48 22.68
CA ILE A 14 -14.44 14.93 22.87
C ILE A 14 -13.63 15.43 24.08
N ALA A 15 -13.62 14.69 25.19
CA ALA A 15 -12.83 15.04 26.36
C ALA A 15 -11.33 15.06 26.05
N ALA A 16 -10.82 14.02 25.38
CA ALA A 16 -9.41 13.92 25.04
C ALA A 16 -8.96 15.03 24.08
N ILE A 17 -9.76 15.37 23.06
CA ILE A 17 -9.35 16.42 22.12
C ILE A 17 -9.45 17.85 22.69
N GLY A 18 -10.35 18.06 23.66
CA GLY A 18 -10.47 19.32 24.39
C GLY A 18 -9.38 19.52 25.44
N TYR A 19 -8.69 18.46 25.86
CA TYR A 19 -7.64 18.55 26.86
C TYR A 19 -6.36 19.20 26.32
N SER A 20 -5.80 20.11 27.11
CA SER A 20 -4.48 20.68 26.86
C SER A 20 -3.45 20.18 27.84
N PRO A 21 -2.51 19.30 27.41
CA PRO A 21 -1.40 18.91 28.27
C PRO A 21 -0.56 20.11 28.66
N SER A 22 0.00 20.08 29.85
CA SER A 22 0.97 21.09 30.30
C SER A 22 2.31 20.95 29.56
N ASP A 23 3.16 21.97 29.61
CA ASP A 23 4.50 21.90 29.03
C ASP A 23 5.33 20.76 29.63
N GLU A 24 5.17 20.49 30.94
CA GLU A 24 5.81 19.36 31.64
C GLU A 24 5.36 18.01 31.08
N GLU A 25 4.07 17.84 30.80
CA GLU A 25 3.54 16.61 30.20
C GLU A 25 4.02 16.43 28.75
N ILE A 26 4.13 17.52 27.98
CA ILE A 26 4.66 17.51 26.62
C ILE A 26 6.15 17.13 26.64
N GLU A 27 6.94 17.73 27.54
CA GLU A 27 8.35 17.44 27.70
C GLU A 27 8.57 15.98 28.12
N ALA A 28 7.81 15.50 29.12
CA ALA A 28 7.86 14.10 29.55
C ALA A 28 7.51 13.14 28.40
N ALA A 29 6.45 13.42 27.64
CA ALA A 29 6.02 12.61 26.51
C ALA A 29 7.00 12.64 25.31
N SER A 30 7.99 13.54 25.31
CA SER A 30 9.02 13.62 24.26
C SER A 30 10.25 12.74 24.52
N GLN A 31 10.37 12.17 25.73
CA GLN A 31 11.51 11.35 26.15
C GLN A 31 11.06 9.93 26.52
N PRO A 32 11.85 8.87 26.19
CA PRO A 32 11.57 7.52 26.66
C PRO A 32 11.38 7.50 28.20
N PRO A 33 10.31 6.88 28.73
CA PRO A 33 9.46 5.86 28.11
C PRO A 33 8.24 6.38 27.32
N TYR A 34 8.19 7.68 26.98
CA TYR A 34 7.08 8.34 26.27
C TYR A 34 5.73 8.20 27.00
N PRO A 35 5.64 8.65 28.27
CA PRO A 35 4.42 8.57 29.06
C PRO A 35 3.26 9.28 28.37
N THR A 36 2.08 8.66 28.40
CA THR A 36 0.83 9.28 27.93
C THR A 36 0.25 10.13 29.07
N PRO A 37 -0.12 11.40 28.83
CA PRO A 37 -0.80 12.25 29.81
C PRO A 37 -1.98 11.51 30.47
N ALA A 38 -2.15 11.65 31.79
CA ALA A 38 -3.14 10.88 32.54
C ALA A 38 -4.57 11.09 32.01
N ALA A 39 -4.88 12.30 31.53
CA ALA A 39 -6.16 12.63 30.91
C ALA A 39 -6.45 11.87 29.61
N PHE A 40 -5.42 11.39 28.90
CA PHE A 40 -5.57 10.62 27.66
C PHE A 40 -5.70 9.11 27.90
N VAL A 41 -5.26 8.60 29.06
CA VAL A 41 -5.22 7.15 29.34
C VAL A 41 -6.57 6.47 29.14
N PRO A 42 -7.70 6.97 29.67
CA PRO A 42 -9.00 6.33 29.46
C PRO A 42 -9.39 6.25 27.98
N PHE A 43 -9.11 7.30 27.19
CA PHE A 43 -9.39 7.30 25.76
C PHE A 43 -8.45 6.36 24.99
N GLN A 44 -7.16 6.34 25.33
CA GLN A 44 -6.18 5.44 24.73
C GLN A 44 -6.55 3.96 24.90
N GLU A 45 -6.92 3.55 26.12
CA GLU A 45 -7.33 2.18 26.40
C GLU A 45 -8.60 1.80 25.64
N ALA A 46 -9.60 2.68 25.63
CA ALA A 46 -10.84 2.49 24.90
C ALA A 46 -10.62 2.39 23.38
N VAL A 47 -9.76 3.25 22.82
CA VAL A 47 -9.37 3.22 21.40
C VAL A 47 -8.71 1.89 21.05
N ARG A 48 -7.71 1.46 21.83
CA ARG A 48 -7.00 0.19 21.60
C ARG A 48 -7.97 -0.98 21.59
N ALA A 49 -8.82 -1.08 22.60
CA ALA A 49 -9.81 -2.14 22.69
C ALA A 49 -10.78 -2.11 21.49
N ALA A 50 -11.29 -0.94 21.12
CA ALA A 50 -12.23 -0.78 20.01
C ALA A 50 -11.58 -1.12 18.65
N LEU A 51 -10.36 -0.65 18.39
CA LEU A 51 -9.62 -0.94 17.16
C LEU A 51 -9.31 -2.43 17.04
N HIS A 52 -8.83 -3.08 18.09
CA HIS A 52 -8.57 -4.52 18.08
C HIS A 52 -9.84 -5.33 17.78
N ALA A 53 -10.97 -4.96 18.38
CA ALA A 53 -12.25 -5.61 18.11
C ALA A 53 -12.73 -5.38 16.66
N ARG A 54 -12.51 -4.18 16.12
CA ARG A 54 -12.97 -3.77 14.77
C ARG A 54 -12.11 -4.31 13.64
N VAL A 55 -10.78 -4.41 13.80
CA VAL A 55 -9.89 -4.95 12.75
C VAL A 55 -10.29 -6.38 12.38
N ALA A 56 -10.75 -7.17 13.36
CA ALA A 56 -11.20 -8.53 13.13
C ALA A 56 -12.60 -8.64 12.50
N ARG A 57 -13.36 -7.54 12.38
CA ARG A 57 -14.80 -7.58 12.05
C ARG A 57 -15.22 -6.41 11.15
N GLY A 58 -15.88 -6.70 10.04
CA GLY A 58 -16.52 -5.69 9.19
C GLY A 58 -15.67 -5.22 8.01
N PRO A 59 -16.12 -4.18 7.30
CA PRO A 59 -15.46 -3.73 6.07
C PRO A 59 -14.06 -3.17 6.35
N ASP A 60 -13.19 -3.22 5.35
CA ASP A 60 -11.82 -2.71 5.41
C ASP A 60 -11.68 -1.45 4.52
N PRO A 61 -12.21 -0.29 4.97
CA PRO A 61 -12.18 0.93 4.18
C PRO A 61 -10.76 1.47 4.03
N PHE A 62 -10.59 2.36 3.07
CA PHE A 62 -9.40 3.21 3.05
C PHE A 62 -9.48 4.24 4.18
N CYS A 63 -8.35 4.55 4.78
CA CYS A 63 -8.24 5.54 5.83
C CYS A 63 -6.90 6.27 5.76
N THR A 64 -6.87 7.47 6.32
CA THR A 64 -5.67 8.23 6.59
C THR A 64 -5.83 8.90 7.95
N THR A 65 -4.71 9.18 8.62
CA THR A 65 -4.70 10.04 9.80
C THR A 65 -3.96 11.35 9.55
N ARG A 66 -3.42 11.55 8.34
CA ARG A 66 -2.61 12.71 7.95
C ARG A 66 -3.05 13.30 6.62
N LEU A 67 -2.85 14.60 6.43
CA LEU A 67 -3.30 15.31 5.23
C LEU A 67 -2.59 14.84 3.96
N TYR A 68 -1.27 14.67 4.00
CA TYR A 68 -0.42 14.38 2.83
C TYR A 68 0.07 12.93 2.74
N GLU A 69 -0.50 12.03 3.55
CA GLU A 69 -0.15 10.61 3.53
C GLU A 69 -1.04 9.83 2.54
N PRO A 70 -0.51 8.87 1.75
CA PRO A 70 -1.34 7.97 0.97
C PRO A 70 -2.32 7.19 1.86
N ALA A 71 -3.55 6.99 1.40
CA ALA A 71 -4.48 6.19 2.20
C ALA A 71 -4.04 4.71 2.26
N ALA A 72 -4.21 4.11 3.43
CA ALA A 72 -4.00 2.70 3.66
C ALA A 72 -5.33 2.00 3.96
N ARG A 73 -5.35 0.67 3.87
CA ARG A 73 -6.47 -0.11 4.39
C ARG A 73 -6.53 0.01 5.91
N PHE A 74 -7.73 0.12 6.46
CA PHE A 74 -7.97 0.19 7.90
C PHE A 74 -7.31 -0.96 8.65
N SER A 75 -7.38 -2.17 8.12
CA SER A 75 -6.75 -3.38 8.67
C SER A 75 -5.22 -3.29 8.80
N VAL A 76 -4.58 -2.46 7.97
CA VAL A 76 -3.13 -2.21 8.01
C VAL A 76 -2.80 -1.06 8.95
N ARG A 77 -3.61 0.01 8.95
CA ARG A 77 -3.33 1.23 9.72
C ARG A 77 -3.71 1.11 11.19
N ALA A 78 -4.88 0.55 11.50
CA ALA A 78 -5.37 0.48 12.87
C ALA A 78 -4.45 -0.28 13.84
N PRO A 79 -3.80 -1.41 13.46
CA PRO A 79 -2.82 -2.05 14.34
C PRO A 79 -1.58 -1.21 14.60
N TYR A 80 -1.14 -0.42 13.62
CA TYR A 80 0.00 0.49 13.78
C TYR A 80 -0.31 1.60 14.79
N ASP A 81 -1.47 2.24 14.66
CA ASP A 81 -1.88 3.32 15.57
C ASP A 81 -2.23 2.79 16.98
N ALA A 82 -2.82 1.59 17.09
CA ALA A 82 -3.09 0.95 18.38
C ALA A 82 -1.80 0.60 19.16
N ASN A 83 -0.74 0.19 18.45
CA ASN A 83 0.51 -0.32 19.03
C ASN A 83 1.70 0.63 18.90
N SER A 84 1.48 1.89 18.53
CA SER A 84 2.57 2.86 18.37
C SER A 84 3.39 2.98 19.66
N HIS A 85 4.67 2.62 19.57
CA HIS A 85 5.65 2.78 20.65
C HIS A 85 6.15 4.23 20.79
N LEU A 86 5.80 5.11 19.84
CA LEU A 86 6.25 6.50 19.75
C LEU A 86 5.30 7.48 20.46
N GLY A 87 4.41 6.97 21.32
CA GLY A 87 3.40 7.77 22.04
C GLY A 87 2.02 7.74 21.38
N PHE A 88 1.00 8.13 22.15
CA PHE A 88 -0.41 8.15 21.73
C PHE A 88 -0.78 9.52 21.14
N ASN A 89 -1.23 9.54 19.89
CA ASN A 89 -1.70 10.75 19.23
C ASN A 89 -3.24 10.77 19.16
N VAL A 90 -3.86 11.71 19.88
CA VAL A 90 -5.33 11.84 19.95
C VAL A 90 -5.93 12.12 18.57
N SER A 91 -5.30 12.96 17.75
CA SER A 91 -5.81 13.30 16.41
C SER A 91 -5.79 12.08 15.48
N ASP A 92 -4.72 11.28 15.51
CA ASP A 92 -4.65 10.04 14.74
C ASP A 92 -5.71 9.04 15.22
N ALA A 93 -5.87 8.90 16.55
CA ALA A 93 -6.88 8.04 17.16
C ALA A 93 -8.31 8.40 16.71
N ILE A 94 -8.67 9.69 16.68
CA ILE A 94 -10.00 10.11 16.22
C ILE A 94 -10.18 9.83 14.73
N CYS A 95 -9.16 10.11 13.90
CA CYS A 95 -9.23 9.83 12.46
C CYS A 95 -9.46 8.33 12.19
N ILE A 96 -8.74 7.45 12.89
CA ILE A 96 -8.84 6.00 12.69
C ILE A 96 -10.16 5.44 13.24
N LEU A 97 -10.64 5.94 14.38
CA LEU A 97 -11.97 5.57 14.91
C LEU A 97 -13.09 5.98 13.93
N LEU A 98 -13.00 7.19 13.39
CA LEU A 98 -13.94 7.67 12.37
C LEU A 98 -13.91 6.78 11.14
N ALA A 99 -12.73 6.48 10.60
CA ALA A 99 -12.60 5.62 9.43
C ALA A 99 -13.18 4.22 9.66
N GLY A 100 -12.94 3.65 10.85
CA GLY A 100 -13.51 2.37 11.26
C GLY A 100 -15.04 2.36 11.45
N GLY A 101 -15.66 3.54 11.48
CA GLY A 101 -17.09 3.72 11.80
C GLY A 101 -17.39 3.48 13.28
N LEU A 102 -16.39 3.63 14.15
CA LEU A 102 -16.51 3.44 15.60
C LEU A 102 -17.01 4.69 16.31
N ILE A 103 -16.84 5.85 15.68
CA ILE A 103 -17.49 7.11 16.04
C ILE A 103 -18.18 7.68 14.80
N PRO A 104 -19.34 8.35 14.94
CA PRO A 104 -20.04 8.94 13.81
C PRO A 104 -19.33 10.23 13.33
N VAL A 105 -19.58 10.61 12.07
CA VAL A 105 -19.09 11.88 11.49
C VAL A 105 -19.47 13.08 12.37
N ALA A 106 -20.69 13.08 12.93
CA ALA A 106 -21.14 14.13 13.83
C ALA A 106 -20.26 14.27 15.09
N THR A 107 -19.75 13.16 15.63
CA THR A 107 -18.80 13.15 16.76
C THR A 107 -17.46 13.72 16.35
N ALA A 108 -16.92 13.31 15.20
CA ALA A 108 -15.69 13.89 14.67
C ALA A 108 -15.82 15.41 14.42
N GLN A 109 -16.96 15.88 13.90
CA GLN A 109 -17.21 17.32 13.71
C GLN A 109 -17.32 18.08 15.04
N ARG A 110 -17.90 17.48 16.08
CA ARG A 110 -17.89 18.06 17.43
C ARG A 110 -16.47 18.11 18.00
N ALA A 111 -15.68 17.06 17.81
CA ALA A 111 -14.27 17.04 18.20
C ALA A 111 -13.46 18.14 17.51
N ILE A 112 -13.68 18.40 16.22
CA ILE A 112 -13.07 19.54 15.50
C ILE A 112 -13.42 20.87 16.19
N ARG A 113 -14.70 21.10 16.50
CA ARG A 113 -15.16 22.35 17.13
C ARG A 113 -14.64 22.51 18.56
N ALA A 114 -14.49 21.41 19.29
CA ALA A 114 -13.96 21.40 20.66
C ALA A 114 -12.43 21.53 20.70
N SER A 115 -11.73 21.19 19.60
CA SER A 115 -10.29 21.32 19.49
C SER A 115 -9.89 22.80 19.40
N ALA A 116 -9.49 23.37 20.54
CA ALA A 116 -9.06 24.78 20.63
C ALA A 116 -7.73 25.10 19.91
N SER A 117 -6.98 24.10 19.39
CA SER A 117 -5.76 24.30 18.57
C SER A 117 -5.02 23.01 18.15
N LYS A 118 -5.42 21.82 18.63
CA LYS A 118 -4.57 20.62 18.60
C LYS A 118 -4.81 19.68 17.43
N LEU A 119 -6.02 19.72 16.89
CA LEU A 119 -6.37 18.91 15.74
C LEU A 119 -6.18 19.70 14.46
N VAL A 120 -5.34 19.16 13.58
CA VAL A 120 -5.21 19.66 12.22
C VAL A 120 -6.51 19.38 11.48
N GLN A 121 -7.29 20.43 11.22
CA GLN A 121 -8.64 20.33 10.66
C GLN A 121 -8.67 19.57 9.32
N GLY A 122 -7.62 19.72 8.50
CA GLY A 122 -7.46 18.98 7.25
C GLY A 122 -7.43 17.45 7.44
N PHE A 123 -6.89 16.95 8.55
CA PHE A 123 -6.76 15.50 8.79
C PHE A 123 -8.14 14.87 8.99
N LEU A 124 -8.95 15.44 9.90
CA LEU A 124 -10.30 14.94 10.14
C LEU A 124 -11.23 15.18 8.96
N GLN A 125 -11.10 16.30 8.24
CA GLN A 125 -11.93 16.51 7.06
C GLN A 125 -11.65 15.45 6.00
N ARG A 126 -10.37 15.10 5.75
CA ARG A 126 -10.03 14.02 4.82
C ARG A 126 -10.50 12.65 5.33
N ALA A 127 -10.34 12.35 6.62
CA ALA A 127 -10.87 11.12 7.21
C ALA A 127 -12.40 11.04 7.08
N THR A 128 -13.10 12.17 7.20
CA THR A 128 -14.55 12.28 6.96
C THR A 128 -14.91 11.94 5.52
N VAL A 129 -14.16 12.45 4.54
CA VAL A 129 -14.37 12.08 3.13
C VAL A 129 -14.24 10.56 2.93
N TYR A 130 -13.20 9.91 3.47
CA TYR A 130 -13.09 8.45 3.38
C TYR A 130 -14.20 7.70 4.10
N ARG A 131 -14.68 8.19 5.25
CA ARG A 131 -15.82 7.59 5.95
C ARG A 131 -17.07 7.64 5.09
N LEU A 132 -17.40 8.80 4.51
CA LEU A 132 -18.54 8.96 3.61
C LEU A 132 -18.41 8.06 2.37
N LEU A 133 -17.22 7.93 1.80
CA LEU A 133 -16.95 6.99 0.71
C LEU A 133 -17.14 5.53 1.13
N ALA A 134 -16.75 5.18 2.37
CA ALA A 134 -16.95 3.84 2.92
C ALA A 134 -18.43 3.51 3.17
N ASP A 135 -19.24 4.54 3.48
CA ASP A 135 -20.71 4.44 3.60
C ASP A 135 -21.42 4.36 2.24
N GLY A 136 -20.70 4.60 1.14
CA GLY A 136 -21.26 4.60 -0.22
C GLY A 136 -21.84 5.95 -0.65
N ASP A 137 -21.70 6.99 0.17
CA ASP A 137 -22.27 8.32 -0.05
C ASP A 137 -21.35 9.21 -0.89
N LEU A 138 -21.09 8.79 -2.14
CA LEU A 138 -20.16 9.51 -3.04
C LEU A 138 -20.53 10.98 -3.24
N SER A 139 -21.82 11.31 -3.38
CA SER A 139 -22.26 12.71 -3.56
C SER A 139 -21.87 13.56 -2.35
N VAL A 140 -22.15 13.09 -1.14
CA VAL A 140 -21.84 13.79 0.11
C VAL A 140 -20.32 13.88 0.31
N ALA A 141 -19.58 12.83 -0.04
CA ALA A 141 -18.12 12.85 -0.02
C ALA A 141 -17.54 13.89 -1.00
N MET A 142 -18.12 14.04 -2.19
CA MET A 142 -17.71 15.05 -3.17
C MET A 142 -18.03 16.47 -2.72
N GLU A 143 -19.17 16.70 -2.06
CA GLU A 143 -19.51 17.98 -1.44
C GLU A 143 -18.51 18.33 -0.32
N ALA A 144 -18.22 17.37 0.57
CA ALA A 144 -17.20 17.52 1.61
C ALA A 144 -15.79 17.76 1.05
N ALA A 145 -15.49 17.21 -0.14
CA ALA A 145 -14.25 17.46 -0.89
C ALA A 145 -14.23 18.81 -1.60
N ALA A 146 -15.37 19.42 -1.90
CA ALA A 146 -15.45 20.70 -2.60
C ALA A 146 -15.29 21.92 -1.66
N SER A 147 -15.63 21.74 -0.38
CA SER A 147 -15.69 22.83 0.60
C SER A 147 -14.80 22.54 1.80
N PRO A 148 -13.45 22.70 1.68
CA PRO A 148 -12.57 22.65 2.85
C PRO A 148 -13.01 23.70 3.88
N ASN A 149 -13.15 23.29 5.14
CA ASN A 149 -13.61 24.16 6.22
C ASN A 149 -12.45 24.57 7.13
N PHE A 150 -11.37 25.07 6.52
CA PHE A 150 -10.18 25.55 7.22
C PHE A 150 -9.37 26.52 6.35
N ASP A 151 -8.79 27.55 6.97
CA ASP A 151 -8.29 28.73 6.25
C ASP A 151 -6.80 28.64 5.82
N GLN A 152 -6.03 27.69 6.33
CA GLN A 152 -4.55 27.79 6.33
C GLN A 152 -3.78 26.66 5.65
N GLU A 153 -4.41 25.52 5.33
CA GLU A 153 -3.71 24.37 4.72
C GLU A 153 -4.11 24.16 3.26
N GLN A 154 -3.19 23.62 2.46
CA GLN A 154 -3.49 23.23 1.10
C GLN A 154 -4.40 21.98 1.10
N TRP A 155 -5.59 22.10 0.52
CA TRP A 155 -6.57 21.03 0.54
C TRP A 155 -6.33 19.98 -0.54
N VAL A 156 -6.29 18.70 -0.13
CA VAL A 156 -6.07 17.55 -1.02
C VAL A 156 -7.24 16.55 -1.06
N GLY A 157 -8.42 16.93 -0.58
CA GLY A 157 -9.57 16.01 -0.45
C GLY A 157 -10.08 15.40 -1.74
N TRP A 158 -9.92 16.09 -2.88
CA TRP A 158 -10.25 15.52 -4.19
C TRP A 158 -9.42 14.28 -4.54
N ARG A 159 -8.24 14.09 -3.92
CA ARG A 159 -7.44 12.88 -4.11
C ARG A 159 -8.03 11.66 -3.40
N ALA A 160 -8.78 11.84 -2.31
CA ALA A 160 -9.54 10.74 -1.70
C ALA A 160 -10.62 10.22 -2.66
N ILE A 161 -11.30 11.13 -3.37
CA ILE A 161 -12.26 10.78 -4.44
C ILE A 161 -11.52 10.06 -5.59
N GLY A 162 -10.34 10.56 -5.98
CA GLY A 162 -9.50 9.92 -6.99
C GLY A 162 -9.09 8.49 -6.62
N GLU A 163 -8.60 8.26 -5.41
CA GLU A 163 -8.26 6.93 -4.90
C GLU A 163 -9.48 6.00 -4.86
N TYR A 164 -10.67 6.51 -4.52
CA TYR A 164 -11.91 5.75 -4.56
C TYR A 164 -12.24 5.25 -5.96
N HIS A 165 -12.21 6.12 -6.98
CA HIS A 165 -12.43 5.70 -8.36
C HIS A 165 -11.32 4.78 -8.88
N ALA A 166 -10.05 5.06 -8.52
CA ALA A 166 -8.92 4.23 -8.87
C ALA A 166 -9.06 2.80 -8.33
N ALA A 167 -9.44 2.65 -7.05
CA ALA A 167 -9.65 1.35 -6.42
C ALA A 167 -10.78 0.53 -7.07
N ARG A 168 -11.76 1.20 -7.67
CA ARG A 168 -12.94 0.60 -8.30
C ARG A 168 -12.81 0.44 -9.82
N ALA A 169 -11.63 0.67 -10.38
CA ALA A 169 -11.37 0.64 -11.81
C ALA A 169 -12.22 1.64 -12.63
N ASP A 170 -12.75 2.69 -12.01
CA ASP A 170 -13.59 3.69 -12.67
C ASP A 170 -12.73 4.75 -13.36
N ALA A 171 -12.15 4.36 -14.50
CA ALA A 171 -11.23 5.22 -15.25
C ALA A 171 -11.92 6.48 -15.77
N PHE A 172 -13.20 6.40 -16.17
CA PHE A 172 -13.93 7.55 -16.69
C PHE A 172 -14.09 8.64 -15.62
N ALA A 173 -14.66 8.30 -14.46
CA ALA A 173 -14.84 9.26 -13.39
C ALA A 173 -13.49 9.76 -12.85
N PHE A 174 -12.51 8.85 -12.68
CA PHE A 174 -11.15 9.21 -12.28
C PHE A 174 -10.54 10.29 -13.19
N LEU A 175 -10.60 10.09 -14.50
CA LEU A 175 -10.02 11.00 -15.48
C LEU A 175 -10.81 12.31 -15.63
N SER A 176 -12.12 12.29 -15.37
CA SER A 176 -12.97 13.49 -15.40
C SER A 176 -12.61 14.52 -14.32
N LEU A 177 -12.15 14.05 -13.16
CA LEU A 177 -11.75 14.88 -12.03
C LEU A 177 -10.26 15.25 -12.03
N TRP A 178 -9.52 14.88 -13.08
CA TRP A 178 -8.07 15.10 -13.19
C TRP A 178 -7.59 16.52 -12.83
N PRO A 179 -8.26 17.61 -13.28
CA PRO A 179 -7.85 18.97 -12.91
C PRO A 179 -7.91 19.24 -11.41
N LYS A 180 -8.81 18.56 -10.68
CA LYS A 180 -9.04 18.76 -9.23
C LYS A 180 -8.03 18.03 -8.35
N TYR A 181 -7.26 17.09 -8.88
CA TYR A 181 -6.23 16.38 -8.12
C TYR A 181 -4.96 17.21 -7.88
N GLU A 182 -4.86 18.38 -8.52
CA GLU A 182 -3.67 19.23 -8.50
C GLU A 182 -2.40 18.47 -8.90
N ALA A 183 -2.48 17.74 -10.02
CA ALA A 183 -1.49 16.75 -10.45
C ALA A 183 -0.03 17.25 -10.62
N ARG A 184 0.20 18.56 -10.52
CA ARG A 184 1.53 19.19 -10.59
C ARG A 184 2.26 19.18 -9.24
N GLN A 185 1.53 19.07 -8.14
CA GLN A 185 2.06 18.98 -6.77
C GLN A 185 1.98 17.53 -6.29
N GLU A 186 2.90 17.14 -5.40
CA GLU A 186 2.95 15.80 -4.79
C GLU A 186 2.82 14.65 -5.81
N ARG A 187 3.71 14.69 -6.82
CA ARG A 187 3.69 13.80 -7.99
C ARG A 187 3.64 12.31 -7.62
N GLU A 188 4.29 11.92 -6.53
CA GLU A 188 4.33 10.54 -6.06
C GLU A 188 2.93 10.01 -5.68
N TRP A 189 2.09 10.84 -5.06
CA TRP A 189 0.74 10.44 -4.69
C TRP A 189 -0.13 10.26 -5.94
N VAL A 190 -0.04 11.18 -6.88
CA VAL A 190 -0.76 11.07 -8.16
C VAL A 190 -0.24 9.88 -8.98
N ASP A 191 1.05 9.57 -8.89
CA ASP A 191 1.62 8.34 -9.45
C ASP A 191 1.03 7.09 -8.76
N ASN A 192 0.89 7.09 -7.43
CA ASN A 192 0.23 6.01 -6.68
C ASN A 192 -1.21 5.77 -7.17
N MET A 193 -2.01 6.83 -7.29
CA MET A 193 -3.39 6.73 -7.80
C MET A 193 -3.43 6.16 -9.21
N ARG A 194 -2.53 6.60 -10.09
CA ARG A 194 -2.43 6.07 -11.47
C ARG A 194 -2.07 4.59 -11.47
N ARG A 195 -1.09 4.18 -10.67
CA ARG A 195 -0.68 2.78 -10.51
C ARG A 195 -1.85 1.93 -10.03
N GLN A 196 -2.58 2.41 -9.02
CA GLN A 196 -3.75 1.74 -8.45
C GLN A 196 -4.87 1.59 -9.49
N LEU A 197 -5.17 2.64 -10.27
CA LEU A 197 -6.18 2.57 -11.31
C LEU A 197 -5.83 1.53 -12.39
N VAL A 198 -4.59 1.55 -12.91
CA VAL A 198 -4.18 0.58 -13.95
C VAL A 198 -4.25 -0.85 -13.44
N ASP A 199 -3.81 -1.09 -12.21
CA ASP A 199 -3.91 -2.42 -11.58
C ASP A 199 -5.38 -2.85 -11.39
N ALA A 200 -6.24 -1.96 -10.90
CA ALA A 200 -7.66 -2.25 -10.71
C ALA A 200 -8.38 -2.51 -12.04
N VAL A 201 -8.13 -1.72 -13.08
CA VAL A 201 -8.66 -1.93 -14.44
C VAL A 201 -8.19 -3.26 -15.00
N SER A 202 -6.92 -3.60 -14.82
CA SER A 202 -6.38 -4.88 -15.29
C SER A 202 -7.09 -6.08 -14.63
N ARG A 203 -7.34 -5.98 -13.32
CA ARG A 203 -8.04 -7.03 -12.56
C ARG A 203 -9.52 -7.15 -12.94
N THR A 204 -10.18 -6.02 -13.19
CA THR A 204 -11.65 -5.94 -13.36
C THR A 204 -12.09 -6.13 -14.80
N TYR A 205 -11.46 -5.42 -15.74
CA TYR A 205 -11.84 -5.39 -17.16
C TYR A 205 -10.85 -6.15 -18.05
N GLY A 206 -9.62 -6.34 -17.56
CA GLY A 206 -8.59 -7.10 -18.25
C GLY A 206 -7.38 -6.26 -18.67
N TRP A 207 -6.30 -6.96 -19.03
CA TRP A 207 -5.03 -6.32 -19.34
C TRP A 207 -5.07 -5.43 -20.59
N ARG A 208 -5.96 -5.71 -21.56
CA ARG A 208 -6.10 -4.91 -22.78
C ARG A 208 -6.64 -3.52 -22.47
N ASP A 209 -7.71 -3.42 -21.69
CA ASP A 209 -8.26 -2.14 -21.23
C ASP A 209 -7.26 -1.38 -20.38
N ALA A 210 -6.53 -2.08 -19.50
CA ALA A 210 -5.47 -1.47 -18.70
C ALA A 210 -4.32 -0.93 -19.56
N LEU A 211 -3.90 -1.64 -20.61
CA LEU A 211 -2.89 -1.16 -21.56
C LEU A 211 -3.40 0.04 -22.36
N ALA A 212 -4.64 0.00 -22.84
CA ALA A 212 -5.26 1.14 -23.52
C ALA A 212 -5.26 2.39 -22.61
N LEU A 213 -5.57 2.21 -21.33
CA LEU A 213 -5.52 3.29 -20.33
C LEU A 213 -4.12 3.89 -20.18
N THR A 214 -3.04 3.10 -20.28
CA THR A 214 -1.67 3.64 -20.19
C THR A 214 -1.29 4.60 -21.32
N ARG A 215 -2.05 4.60 -22.44
CA ARG A 215 -1.87 5.56 -23.54
C ARG A 215 -2.44 6.94 -23.24
N ASP A 216 -3.33 7.07 -22.26
CA ASP A 216 -3.83 8.37 -21.87
C ASP A 216 -2.67 9.21 -21.31
N LYS A 217 -2.47 10.41 -21.87
CA LYS A 217 -1.37 11.33 -21.49
C LYS A 217 -1.34 11.67 -20.00
N ARG A 218 -2.49 11.58 -19.31
CA ARG A 218 -2.62 11.82 -17.87
C ARG A 218 -2.06 10.66 -17.08
N ILE A 219 -2.27 9.43 -17.54
CA ILE A 219 -1.74 8.21 -16.92
C ILE A 219 -0.25 8.06 -17.24
N GLY A 220 0.08 8.03 -18.54
CA GLY A 220 1.44 7.90 -19.04
C GLY A 220 2.05 6.51 -18.84
N VAL A 221 3.27 6.33 -19.36
CA VAL A 221 3.93 5.02 -19.45
C VAL A 221 4.96 4.75 -18.35
N LYS A 222 5.46 5.79 -17.64
CA LYS A 222 6.63 5.72 -16.74
C LYS A 222 6.33 5.68 -15.23
N GLY A 223 5.06 5.60 -14.80
CA GLY A 223 4.67 5.72 -13.39
C GLY A 223 5.12 4.59 -12.44
N HIS A 224 5.83 3.58 -12.93
CA HIS A 224 6.27 2.42 -12.17
C HIS A 224 7.69 1.99 -12.60
N VAL A 225 8.45 1.34 -11.70
CA VAL A 225 9.85 0.95 -11.94
C VAL A 225 10.02 0.05 -13.17
N HIS A 226 9.00 -0.75 -13.48
CA HIS A 226 8.92 -1.60 -14.69
C HIS A 226 7.94 -1.05 -15.75
N GLY A 227 7.51 0.21 -15.61
CA GLY A 227 6.52 0.84 -16.49
C GLY A 227 5.07 0.49 -16.13
N MET A 228 4.12 1.25 -16.67
CA MET A 228 2.69 1.07 -16.40
C MET A 228 2.10 -0.16 -17.12
N ALA A 229 2.65 -0.54 -18.27
CA ALA A 229 2.22 -1.77 -18.94
C ALA A 229 2.58 -3.04 -18.18
N TYR A 230 3.67 -3.03 -17.41
CA TYR A 230 3.94 -4.11 -16.47
C TYR A 230 2.79 -4.27 -15.46
N LEU A 231 2.27 -3.18 -14.89
CA LEU A 231 1.12 -3.25 -13.99
C LEU A 231 -0.14 -3.75 -14.70
N ALA A 232 -0.37 -3.29 -15.93
CA ALA A 232 -1.49 -3.74 -16.76
C ALA A 232 -1.45 -5.26 -17.04
N LEU A 233 -0.26 -5.85 -17.14
CA LEU A 233 -0.10 -7.28 -17.45
C LEU A 233 0.12 -8.16 -16.22
N ARG A 234 0.46 -7.56 -15.06
CA ARG A 234 0.78 -8.29 -13.83
C ARG A 234 -0.27 -9.34 -13.43
N PRO A 235 -1.58 -9.10 -13.51
CA PRO A 235 -2.55 -10.14 -13.16
C PRO A 235 -2.48 -11.42 -14.01
N LEU A 236 -1.83 -11.41 -15.18
CA LEU A 236 -1.61 -12.62 -15.98
C LEU A 236 -0.61 -13.59 -15.33
N THR A 237 0.27 -13.11 -14.46
CA THR A 237 1.29 -13.96 -13.80
C THR A 237 0.66 -15.02 -12.91
N GLU A 238 -0.54 -14.76 -12.40
CA GLU A 238 -1.31 -15.70 -11.57
C GLU A 238 -2.35 -16.50 -12.37
N LYS A 239 -2.69 -16.05 -13.58
CA LYS A 239 -3.81 -16.59 -14.39
C LYS A 239 -3.40 -17.44 -15.58
N THR A 240 -2.11 -17.44 -15.94
CA THR A 240 -1.60 -18.15 -17.11
C THR A 240 -0.34 -18.92 -16.76
N THR A 241 -0.04 -19.98 -17.51
CA THR A 241 1.24 -20.68 -17.38
C THR A 241 2.38 -19.79 -17.86
N VAL A 242 3.60 -20.05 -17.38
CA VAL A 242 4.81 -19.32 -17.80
C VAL A 242 5.03 -19.43 -19.32
N SER A 243 4.71 -20.58 -19.92
CA SER A 243 4.84 -20.81 -21.36
C SER A 243 3.86 -19.94 -22.16
N GLU A 244 2.58 -19.94 -21.77
CA GLU A 244 1.54 -19.11 -22.42
C GLU A 244 1.86 -17.62 -22.28
N LEU A 245 2.31 -17.18 -21.10
CA LEU A 245 2.72 -15.80 -20.88
C LEU A 245 3.92 -15.44 -21.76
N ASN A 246 4.92 -16.31 -21.86
CA ASN A 246 6.08 -16.09 -22.73
C ASN A 246 5.69 -16.02 -24.21
N GLN A 247 4.77 -16.87 -24.65
CA GLN A 247 4.22 -16.80 -26.01
C GLN A 247 3.50 -15.48 -26.25
N LEU A 248 2.58 -15.08 -25.35
CA LEU A 248 1.86 -13.82 -25.44
C LEU A 248 2.82 -12.62 -25.55
N LEU A 249 3.83 -12.58 -24.68
CA LEU A 249 4.84 -11.52 -24.69
C LEU A 249 5.65 -11.51 -26.01
N GLY A 250 5.90 -12.67 -26.62
CA GLY A 250 6.66 -12.79 -27.86
C GLY A 250 5.86 -12.52 -29.14
N THR A 251 4.55 -12.82 -29.15
CA THR A 251 3.76 -12.85 -30.39
C THR A 251 2.65 -11.80 -30.47
N ALA A 252 2.27 -11.17 -29.36
CA ALA A 252 1.21 -10.16 -29.39
C ALA A 252 1.73 -8.87 -30.05
N SER A 253 1.34 -8.68 -31.32
CA SER A 253 1.62 -7.46 -32.08
C SER A 253 1.14 -6.20 -31.36
N GLU A 254 0.02 -6.31 -30.64
CA GLU A 254 -0.48 -5.29 -29.71
C GLU A 254 0.63 -4.83 -28.76
N LEU A 255 1.28 -5.74 -28.03
CA LEU A 255 2.35 -5.40 -27.07
C LEU A 255 3.56 -4.74 -27.73
N VAL A 256 3.85 -5.08 -28.98
CA VAL A 256 4.90 -4.43 -29.78
C VAL A 256 4.48 -3.02 -30.20
N GLN A 257 3.23 -2.84 -30.64
CA GLN A 257 2.67 -1.54 -31.02
C GLN A 257 2.58 -0.56 -29.84
N PHE A 258 2.47 -1.06 -28.61
CA PHE A 258 2.43 -0.21 -27.43
C PHE A 258 3.81 0.33 -27.01
N ASP A 259 4.93 -0.22 -27.52
CA ASP A 259 6.32 0.03 -27.05
C ASP A 259 6.42 0.10 -25.50
N ALA A 260 5.52 -0.61 -24.82
CA ALA A 260 5.22 -0.27 -23.43
C ALA A 260 6.02 -1.10 -22.42
N LEU A 261 6.71 -2.14 -22.89
CA LEU A 261 7.46 -3.09 -22.09
C LEU A 261 8.87 -3.27 -22.63
N ASN A 262 9.84 -2.79 -21.85
CA ASN A 262 11.24 -3.14 -22.06
C ASN A 262 11.52 -4.61 -21.67
N ASP A 263 12.67 -5.12 -22.08
CA ASP A 263 13.05 -6.53 -21.88
C ASP A 263 13.08 -6.95 -20.41
N LEU A 264 13.57 -6.08 -19.52
CA LEU A 264 13.61 -6.37 -18.09
C LEU A 264 12.21 -6.47 -17.47
N ALA A 265 11.26 -5.65 -17.91
CA ALA A 265 9.86 -5.73 -17.46
C ALA A 265 9.17 -7.01 -17.98
N ARG A 266 9.47 -7.44 -19.22
CA ARG A 266 9.02 -8.73 -19.76
C ARG A 266 9.56 -9.90 -18.94
N LEU A 267 10.85 -9.88 -18.63
CA LEU A 267 11.49 -10.91 -17.80
C LEU A 267 10.93 -10.91 -16.37
N LYS A 268 10.63 -9.74 -15.79
CA LYS A 268 9.98 -9.65 -14.47
C LYS A 268 8.61 -10.34 -14.44
N LEU A 269 7.78 -10.15 -15.47
CA LEU A 269 6.48 -10.85 -15.58
C LEU A 269 6.66 -12.37 -15.59
N LEU A 270 7.67 -12.89 -16.30
CA LEU A 270 7.96 -14.34 -16.31
C LEU A 270 8.45 -14.84 -14.95
N VAL A 271 9.30 -14.08 -14.26
CA VAL A 271 9.75 -14.40 -12.89
C VAL A 271 8.56 -14.42 -11.92
N ASP A 272 7.65 -13.45 -12.02
CA ASP A 272 6.45 -13.43 -11.19
C ASP A 272 5.51 -14.60 -11.48
N ALA A 273 5.37 -15.00 -12.74
CA ALA A 273 4.59 -16.18 -13.10
C ALA A 273 5.20 -17.48 -12.55
N LEU A 274 6.53 -17.61 -12.58
CA LEU A 274 7.23 -18.72 -11.93
C LEU A 274 6.99 -18.71 -10.41
N ARG A 275 7.05 -17.54 -9.77
CA ARG A 275 6.79 -17.39 -8.32
C ARG A 275 5.35 -17.68 -7.92
N ALA A 276 4.38 -17.34 -8.77
CA ALA A 276 2.98 -17.64 -8.50
C ALA A 276 2.68 -19.14 -8.62
N SER A 277 3.39 -19.85 -9.52
CA SER A 277 3.17 -21.27 -9.80
C SER A 277 4.08 -22.25 -9.04
N THR A 278 5.14 -21.75 -8.40
CA THR A 278 6.14 -22.59 -7.71
C THR A 278 6.15 -22.31 -6.21
N PRO A 279 6.14 -23.35 -5.34
CA PRO A 279 6.39 -23.18 -3.91
C PRO A 279 7.69 -22.43 -3.64
N ARG A 280 7.71 -21.63 -2.58
CA ARG A 280 8.93 -20.98 -2.13
C ARG A 280 9.94 -22.05 -1.67
N ALA A 281 11.19 -21.91 -2.11
CA ALA A 281 12.30 -22.81 -1.78
C ALA A 281 12.04 -24.27 -2.21
N PRO A 282 11.85 -24.52 -3.52
CA PRO A 282 11.54 -25.86 -4.03
C PRO A 282 12.74 -26.81 -3.87
N ALA A 283 12.46 -28.12 -3.91
CA ALA A 283 13.50 -29.15 -3.88
C ALA A 283 14.42 -29.04 -5.11
N ASP A 284 13.81 -28.90 -6.28
CA ASP A 284 14.45 -28.78 -7.59
C ASP A 284 14.06 -27.46 -8.28
N ASP A 285 14.82 -27.05 -9.30
CA ASP A 285 14.50 -25.87 -10.10
C ASP A 285 13.18 -26.08 -10.88
N PRO A 286 12.23 -25.11 -10.86
CA PRO A 286 10.98 -25.24 -11.60
C PRO A 286 11.21 -25.20 -13.12
N PRO A 287 10.33 -25.87 -13.90
CA PRO A 287 10.40 -25.85 -15.36
C PRO A 287 10.44 -24.42 -15.92
N GLY A 288 11.33 -24.18 -16.88
CA GLY A 288 11.48 -22.87 -17.53
C GLY A 288 12.35 -21.86 -16.77
N LEU A 289 12.73 -22.12 -15.51
CA LEU A 289 13.63 -21.22 -14.75
C LEU A 289 14.96 -21.01 -15.46
N ASP A 290 15.57 -22.08 -15.98
CA ASP A 290 16.85 -22.00 -16.68
C ASP A 290 16.80 -21.07 -17.92
N ALA A 291 15.72 -21.16 -18.69
CA ALA A 291 15.51 -20.32 -19.87
C ALA A 291 15.34 -18.84 -19.49
N VAL A 292 14.58 -18.55 -18.42
CA VAL A 292 14.40 -17.19 -17.91
C VAL A 292 15.72 -16.63 -17.36
N LEU A 293 16.44 -17.39 -16.52
CA LEU A 293 17.74 -16.99 -15.98
C LEU A 293 18.76 -16.73 -17.09
N SER A 294 18.80 -17.57 -18.13
CA SER A 294 19.68 -17.37 -19.28
C SER A 294 19.45 -16.02 -19.95
N ARG A 295 18.19 -15.64 -20.15
CA ARG A 295 17.83 -14.33 -20.73
C ARG A 295 18.17 -13.16 -19.81
N ILE A 296 17.96 -13.28 -18.50
CA ILE A 296 18.35 -12.23 -17.53
C ILE A 296 19.87 -12.06 -17.51
N ILE A 297 20.63 -13.16 -17.50
CA ILE A 297 22.10 -13.14 -17.51
C ILE A 297 22.63 -12.48 -18.79
N ALA A 298 21.98 -12.73 -19.93
CA ALA A 298 22.34 -12.17 -21.24
C ALA A 298 22.08 -10.67 -21.38
N VAL A 299 21.26 -10.06 -20.50
CA VAL A 299 21.10 -8.60 -20.47
C VAL A 299 22.46 -7.97 -20.15
N ASP A 300 22.95 -7.09 -21.03
CA ASP A 300 24.24 -6.45 -20.87
C ASP A 300 24.29 -5.59 -19.59
N PRO A 301 25.13 -5.94 -18.61
CA PRO A 301 25.26 -5.16 -17.38
C PRO A 301 26.14 -3.91 -17.53
N THR A 302 26.74 -3.65 -18.70
CA THR A 302 27.58 -2.48 -18.96
C THR A 302 26.83 -1.31 -19.61
N ALA A 303 25.68 -1.58 -20.26
CA ALA A 303 24.87 -0.56 -20.92
C ALA A 303 24.50 0.65 -20.03
N SER A 304 24.15 0.42 -18.76
CA SER A 304 23.98 1.51 -17.78
C SER A 304 24.00 1.00 -16.34
N LYS A 305 24.28 1.89 -15.38
CA LYS A 305 24.21 1.60 -13.94
C LYS A 305 22.81 1.13 -13.52
N GLN A 306 21.76 1.78 -14.01
CA GLN A 306 20.37 1.44 -13.70
C GLN A 306 20.01 0.04 -14.22
N GLN A 307 20.38 -0.27 -15.47
CA GLN A 307 20.16 -1.59 -16.06
C GLN A 307 20.89 -2.69 -15.28
N SER A 308 22.15 -2.45 -14.91
CA SER A 308 22.93 -3.39 -14.08
C SER A 308 22.25 -3.66 -12.74
N GLN A 309 21.75 -2.61 -12.08
CA GLN A 309 21.05 -2.73 -10.79
C GLN A 309 19.73 -3.50 -10.93
N GLN A 310 18.92 -3.20 -11.94
CA GLN A 310 17.64 -3.87 -12.19
C GLN A 310 17.84 -5.35 -12.56
N ARG A 311 18.83 -5.66 -13.41
CA ARG A 311 19.23 -7.03 -13.75
C ARG A 311 19.66 -7.82 -12.51
N ASP A 312 20.56 -7.26 -11.71
CA ASP A 312 21.06 -7.92 -10.50
C ASP A 312 19.93 -8.11 -9.46
N TRP A 313 19.02 -7.14 -9.33
CA TRP A 313 17.83 -7.26 -8.49
C TRP A 313 16.90 -8.37 -8.99
N LEU A 314 16.68 -8.49 -10.31
CA LEU A 314 15.85 -9.55 -10.88
C LEU A 314 16.46 -10.95 -10.68
N LEU A 315 17.78 -11.07 -10.79
CA LEU A 315 18.50 -12.31 -10.45
C LEU A 315 18.34 -12.66 -8.96
N MET A 316 18.38 -11.66 -8.07
CA MET A 316 18.08 -11.85 -6.65
C MET A 316 16.63 -12.28 -6.41
N ASP A 317 15.69 -11.71 -7.14
CA ASP A 317 14.25 -12.02 -7.00
C ASP A 317 13.93 -13.47 -7.43
N CYS A 318 14.79 -14.08 -8.25
CA CYS A 318 14.72 -15.51 -8.61
C CYS A 318 15.24 -16.43 -7.50
N TRP A 319 16.00 -15.95 -6.51
CA TRP A 319 16.62 -16.80 -5.49
C TRP A 319 15.66 -17.75 -4.77
N PRO A 320 14.43 -17.34 -4.39
CA PRO A 320 13.48 -18.24 -3.77
C PRO A 320 12.98 -19.38 -4.67
N LEU A 321 13.23 -19.34 -5.98
CA LEU A 321 12.86 -20.37 -6.96
C LEU A 321 13.98 -21.40 -7.18
N ILE A 322 15.20 -21.14 -6.73
CA ILE A 322 16.36 -21.98 -7.04
C ILE A 322 16.41 -23.15 -6.06
N GLY A 323 16.20 -24.36 -6.56
CA GLY A 323 16.30 -25.61 -5.81
C GLY A 323 17.70 -26.24 -5.89
N ASN A 324 18.45 -25.96 -6.97
CA ASN A 324 19.74 -26.57 -7.25
C ASN A 324 20.94 -25.67 -6.95
N ALA A 325 21.97 -26.24 -6.31
CA ALA A 325 23.21 -25.53 -5.97
C ALA A 325 24.01 -25.06 -7.20
N THR A 326 23.95 -25.81 -8.30
CA THR A 326 24.59 -25.46 -9.58
C THR A 326 23.98 -24.19 -10.18
N THR A 327 22.66 -24.09 -10.18
CA THR A 327 21.90 -22.91 -10.61
C THR A 327 22.19 -21.71 -9.71
N LEU A 328 22.24 -21.89 -8.38
CA LEU A 328 22.63 -20.85 -7.44
C LEU A 328 24.05 -20.31 -7.74
N LYS A 329 25.02 -21.20 -7.96
CA LYS A 329 26.40 -20.84 -8.30
C LYS A 329 26.47 -20.03 -9.60
N ARG A 330 25.68 -20.41 -10.61
CA ARG A 330 25.57 -19.68 -11.89
C ARG A 330 25.03 -18.27 -11.67
N VAL A 331 23.93 -18.13 -10.94
CA VAL A 331 23.31 -16.83 -10.64
C VAL A 331 24.27 -15.94 -9.84
N ARG A 332 24.92 -16.48 -8.81
CA ARG A 332 25.89 -15.76 -7.98
C ARG A 332 27.10 -15.27 -8.79
N THR A 333 27.55 -16.04 -9.77
CA THR A 333 28.64 -15.65 -10.69
C THR A 333 28.22 -14.48 -11.57
N ALA A 334 26.97 -14.48 -12.06
CA ALA A 334 26.47 -13.44 -12.98
C ALA A 334 26.21 -12.08 -12.31
N ILE A 335 25.83 -12.06 -11.03
CA ILE A 335 25.57 -10.82 -10.28
C ILE A 335 26.86 -10.00 -10.14
N ARG A 336 26.77 -8.67 -10.25
CA ARG A 336 27.90 -7.76 -10.01
C ARG A 336 27.91 -7.22 -8.58
N ALA A 337 26.73 -6.90 -8.03
CA ALA A 337 26.58 -6.30 -6.71
C ALA A 337 27.11 -7.22 -5.58
N PRO A 338 28.16 -6.82 -4.82
CA PRO A 338 28.73 -7.66 -3.77
C PRO A 338 27.75 -7.99 -2.62
N LEU A 339 26.87 -7.04 -2.26
CA LEU A 339 25.85 -7.23 -1.24
C LEU A 339 24.90 -8.39 -1.57
N TYR A 340 24.54 -8.54 -2.84
CA TYR A 340 23.68 -9.62 -3.31
C TYR A 340 24.40 -10.97 -3.32
N LYS A 341 25.68 -11.01 -3.73
CA LYS A 341 26.50 -12.24 -3.65
C LYS A 341 26.59 -12.80 -2.24
N ARG A 342 26.66 -11.94 -1.22
CA ARG A 342 26.68 -12.36 0.19
C ARG A 342 25.39 -13.04 0.61
N LYS A 343 24.23 -12.53 0.13
CA LYS A 343 22.91 -13.11 0.41
C LYS A 343 22.69 -14.45 -0.31
N LEU A 344 23.31 -14.65 -1.48
CA LEU A 344 23.23 -15.89 -2.27
C LEU A 344 24.30 -16.94 -1.90
N SER A 345 24.69 -16.99 -0.63
CA SER A 345 25.69 -17.96 -0.15
C SER A 345 25.14 -19.37 -0.02
N MET A 346 23.82 -19.52 0.16
CA MET A 346 23.10 -20.78 0.36
C MET A 346 21.74 -20.75 -0.36
N LEU A 347 21.10 -21.91 -0.51
CA LEU A 347 19.77 -22.01 -1.12
C LEU A 347 18.73 -21.45 -0.16
N ALA A 348 17.59 -21.00 -0.70
CA ALA A 348 16.51 -20.46 0.12
C ALA A 348 15.96 -21.50 1.13
N LYS A 349 15.97 -22.80 0.77
CA LYS A 349 15.56 -23.90 1.65
C LYS A 349 16.51 -24.12 2.84
N ASP A 350 17.78 -23.75 2.66
CA ASP A 350 18.82 -23.90 3.70
C ASP A 350 18.93 -22.67 4.61
N ALA A 351 18.27 -21.56 4.25
CA ALA A 351 18.32 -20.29 4.98
C ALA A 351 17.20 -20.14 6.03
N ALA A 352 16.21 -21.03 6.06
CA ALA A 352 15.19 -21.02 7.11
C ALA A 352 15.83 -21.43 8.45
N PRO A 353 15.47 -20.80 9.58
CA PRO A 353 15.89 -21.31 10.88
C PRO A 353 15.37 -22.74 11.01
N ALA A 354 16.25 -23.66 11.39
CA ALA A 354 15.84 -24.95 11.90
C ALA A 354 14.86 -24.67 13.05
N VAL A 355 13.57 -24.91 12.83
CA VAL A 355 12.63 -25.05 13.94
C VAL A 355 13.23 -26.18 14.78
N PRO A 356 13.64 -25.95 16.03
CA PRO A 356 13.99 -27.08 16.87
C PRO A 356 12.70 -27.88 17.00
N ILE A 357 12.70 -29.06 16.39
CA ILE A 357 11.76 -30.11 16.74
C ILE A 357 12.17 -30.51 18.16
N GLY A 358 11.67 -29.75 19.13
CA GLY A 358 11.70 -30.11 20.53
C GLY A 358 10.83 -31.34 20.68
N GLU A 359 11.52 -32.45 20.84
CA GLU A 359 10.99 -33.78 21.11
C GLU A 359 9.94 -33.76 22.22
N LYS A 360 8.96 -34.65 22.04
CA LYS A 360 8.21 -35.37 23.07
C LYS A 360 8.56 -35.01 24.53
N ALA A 361 7.59 -34.48 25.25
CA ALA A 361 7.36 -34.87 26.64
C ALA A 361 5.98 -35.56 26.70
N ILE A 362 6.01 -36.88 26.55
CA ILE A 362 4.98 -37.80 27.00
C ILE A 362 5.27 -38.05 28.50
N GLY A 363 4.24 -38.00 29.35
CA GLY A 363 4.26 -38.36 30.78
C GLY A 363 4.34 -37.13 31.68
N ALA A 364 3.44 -36.90 32.65
CA ALA A 364 2.49 -37.76 33.36
C ALA A 364 1.21 -36.98 33.66
#